data_AF-A0A0F9FCE1-F1
#
_entry.id   AF-A0A0F9FCE1-F1
#
_cell.length_a   1.000
_cell.length_b   1.000
_cell.length_c   1.000
_cell.angle_alpha   90.00
_cell.angle_beta   90.00
_cell.angle_gamma   90.00
#
_symmetry.space_group_name_H-M   'P 1'
#
loop_
_entity.id
_entity.type
_entity.pdbx_description
1 polymer ?
#
loop_
_entity_poly.entity_id
_entity_poly.type
_entity_poly.pdbx_seq_one_letter_code
_entity_poly.pdbx_strand_id
1 'polypeptide(L)'
;AYYQLDRKAEALKLVSSAVESVEAKGGVPKEHWWSLQKALYFEKAGSQRKVKGSSGKTKGSKNKDYQKVVSILKKLITYYPSHSYWHQLGGMYGQMEEEGHRLASLDILYLDKALTKSQHLMSLAYLYLGAGVPYRAAQVIEEGVKQGVIERSGKNMETLGGAWQQARETKKALVALEEAAKLSDKGAIWSRLAMVYLDLNEHAKAVHAARNALKKGNLKKPAYTQMTLGNALVNLHCYEDAAEVFRDAAKNQKGRVTAEKWVEYVSGEATRRDRLIESGANISGCQLR
;
A
#
# COMPACT_ATOMS: atom_id res chain seq x y z
N ALA A 1 12.61 -30.41 29.14
CA ALA A 1 13.55 -31.16 28.28
C ALA A 1 12.85 -32.17 27.34
N TYR A 2 11.75 -31.78 26.65
CA TYR A 2 11.00 -32.66 25.72
C TYR A 2 11.05 -32.18 24.25
N TYR A 3 11.84 -31.14 23.96
CA TYR A 3 11.81 -30.44 22.67
C TYR A 3 12.71 -31.08 21.59
N GLN A 4 13.63 -31.96 22.01
CA GLN A 4 14.55 -32.71 21.16
C GLN A 4 13.85 -33.99 20.64
N LEU A 5 13.05 -33.82 19.58
CA LEU A 5 12.78 -34.78 18.49
C LEU A 5 12.84 -36.28 18.89
N ASP A 6 11.86 -36.83 19.61
CA ASP A 6 10.98 -37.86 18.99
C ASP A 6 9.60 -38.00 19.68
N ARG A 7 9.36 -37.26 20.77
CA ARG A 7 8.15 -37.44 21.61
C ARG A 7 7.09 -36.35 21.40
N LYS A 8 7.13 -35.60 20.29
CA LYS A 8 6.22 -34.46 20.05
C LYS A 8 4.77 -34.91 19.89
N ALA A 9 4.54 -36.03 19.20
CA ALA A 9 3.22 -36.61 19.07
C ALA A 9 2.67 -37.09 20.42
N GLU A 10 3.52 -37.73 21.24
CA GLU A 10 3.16 -38.14 22.60
C GLU A 10 2.88 -36.94 23.51
N ALA A 11 3.74 -35.92 23.47
CA ALA A 11 3.55 -34.69 24.23
C ALA A 11 2.24 -34.01 23.86
N LEU A 12 1.90 -33.97 22.56
CA LEU A 12 0.63 -33.42 22.09
C LEU A 12 -0.57 -34.23 22.61
N LYS A 13 -0.46 -35.57 22.64
CA LYS A 13 -1.49 -36.45 23.21
C LYS A 13 -1.67 -36.20 24.71
N LEU A 14 -0.58 -36.15 25.47
CA LEU A 14 -0.60 -35.96 26.92
C LEU A 14 -1.17 -34.58 27.30
N VAL A 15 -0.68 -33.51 26.68
CA VAL A 15 -1.17 -32.15 26.97
C VAL A 15 -2.63 -31.99 26.55
N SER A 16 -3.06 -32.61 25.44
CA SER A 16 -4.46 -32.54 25.00
C SER A 16 -5.38 -33.28 25.97
N SER A 17 -4.99 -34.46 26.47
CA SER A 17 -5.76 -35.17 27.48
C SER A 17 -5.87 -34.38 28.80
N ALA A 18 -4.78 -33.74 29.23
CA ALA A 18 -4.79 -32.88 30.42
C ALA A 18 -5.73 -31.66 30.25
N VAL A 19 -5.67 -31.00 29.09
CA VAL A 19 -6.57 -29.89 28.73
C VAL A 19 -8.03 -30.35 28.70
N GLU A 20 -8.32 -31.44 28.00
CA GLU A 20 -9.67 -32.00 27.87
C GLU A 20 -10.26 -32.41 29.22
N SER A 21 -9.46 -32.99 30.12
CA SER A 21 -9.91 -33.36 31.47
C SER A 21 -10.35 -32.17 32.31
N VAL A 22 -9.66 -31.03 32.16
CA VAL A 22 -10.04 -29.79 32.86
C VAL A 22 -11.27 -29.15 32.21
N GLU A 23 -11.30 -29.06 30.87
CA GLU A 23 -12.43 -28.48 30.14
C GLU A 23 -13.73 -29.28 30.35
N ALA A 24 -13.67 -30.61 30.38
CA ALA A 24 -14.82 -31.48 30.63
C ALA A 24 -15.45 -31.29 32.01
N LYS A 25 -14.69 -30.77 32.97
CA LYS A 25 -15.17 -30.41 34.31
C LYS A 25 -15.63 -28.95 34.40
N GLY A 26 -15.69 -28.24 33.27
CA GLY A 26 -16.00 -26.80 33.22
C GLY A 26 -14.88 -25.88 33.72
N GLY A 27 -13.68 -26.42 33.95
CA GLY A 27 -12.53 -25.64 34.40
C GLY A 27 -11.79 -24.93 33.26
N VAL A 28 -10.97 -23.94 33.61
CA VAL A 28 -10.06 -23.25 32.67
C VAL A 28 -8.67 -23.90 32.77
N PRO A 29 -8.18 -24.57 31.71
CA PRO A 29 -6.81 -25.08 31.64
C PRO A 29 -5.78 -23.99 31.88
N LYS A 30 -4.71 -24.33 32.61
CA LYS A 30 -3.60 -23.41 32.88
C LYS A 30 -2.98 -22.90 31.57
N GLU A 31 -2.68 -21.61 31.49
CA GLU A 31 -2.16 -20.92 30.30
C GLU A 31 -0.97 -21.65 29.62
N HIS A 32 0.00 -22.13 30.41
CA HIS A 32 1.17 -22.86 29.89
C HIS A 32 0.81 -24.19 29.19
N TRP A 33 -0.34 -24.82 29.50
CA TRP A 33 -0.80 -26.05 28.86
C TRP A 33 -1.34 -25.75 27.47
N TRP A 34 -2.21 -24.74 27.35
CA TRP A 34 -2.67 -24.25 26.05
C TRP A 34 -1.49 -23.70 25.22
N SER A 35 -0.54 -23.01 25.83
CA SER A 35 0.66 -22.53 25.14
C SER A 35 1.50 -23.67 24.57
N LEU A 36 1.73 -24.74 25.35
CA LEU A 36 2.42 -25.94 24.88
C LEU A 36 1.63 -26.65 23.78
N GLN A 37 0.32 -26.85 23.97
CA GLN A 37 -0.55 -27.49 22.98
C GLN A 37 -0.55 -26.73 21.65
N LYS A 38 -0.70 -25.40 21.70
CA LYS A 38 -0.63 -24.50 20.55
C LYS A 38 0.71 -24.62 19.81
N ALA A 39 1.83 -24.61 20.54
CA ALA A 39 3.16 -24.74 19.95
C ALA A 39 3.33 -26.08 19.22
N LEU A 40 2.86 -27.18 19.82
CA LEU A 40 2.92 -28.52 19.23
C LEU A 40 2.03 -28.65 17.98
N TYR A 41 0.82 -28.06 17.97
CA TYR A 41 0.00 -28.01 16.76
C TYR A 41 0.62 -27.16 15.66
N PHE A 42 1.21 -26.01 16.00
CA PHE A 42 1.88 -25.14 15.04
C PHE A 42 3.08 -25.85 14.39
N GLU A 43 3.90 -26.53 15.19
CA GLU A 43 5.03 -27.29 14.69
C GLU A 43 4.56 -28.45 13.78
N LYS A 44 3.53 -29.20 14.21
CA LYS A 44 2.94 -30.28 13.41
C LYS A 44 2.43 -29.77 12.05
N ALA A 45 1.80 -28.59 12.01
CA ALA A 45 1.38 -27.95 10.78
C ALA A 45 2.59 -27.61 9.86
N GLY A 46 3.70 -27.17 10.45
CA GLY A 46 4.94 -26.86 9.74
C GLY A 46 5.70 -28.09 9.22
N SER A 47 5.70 -29.22 9.93
CA SER A 47 6.40 -30.44 9.53
C SER A 47 5.80 -31.12 8.29
N GLN A 48 4.50 -30.93 8.03
CA GLN A 48 3.83 -31.45 6.82
C GLN A 48 4.27 -30.75 5.52
N ARG A 49 5.15 -29.75 5.61
CA ARG A 49 5.64 -28.92 4.49
C ARG A 49 6.62 -29.62 3.53
N LYS A 50 7.19 -30.79 3.90
CA LYS A 50 8.27 -31.44 3.10
C LYS A 50 7.82 -32.46 2.04
N VAL A 51 6.53 -32.80 1.91
CA VAL A 51 6.08 -33.70 0.84
C VAL A 51 5.61 -32.87 -0.36
N LYS A 52 6.55 -32.42 -1.20
CA LYS A 52 6.25 -31.97 -2.56
C LYS A 52 5.87 -33.20 -3.39
N GLY A 53 4.59 -33.56 -3.40
CA GLY A 53 4.02 -34.38 -4.46
C GLY A 53 3.67 -33.49 -5.65
N SER A 54 3.99 -33.93 -6.87
CA SER A 54 3.77 -33.23 -8.16
C SER A 54 2.29 -33.02 -8.56
N SER A 55 1.37 -32.98 -7.61
CA SER A 55 -0.06 -32.81 -7.83
C SER A 55 -0.54 -31.60 -7.04
N GLY A 56 -0.80 -30.50 -7.75
CA GLY A 56 -1.11 -29.16 -7.25
C GLY A 56 -2.43 -29.00 -6.50
N LYS A 57 -2.80 -29.94 -5.61
CA LYS A 57 -3.93 -29.80 -4.67
C LYS A 57 -3.59 -30.40 -3.31
N THR A 58 -3.05 -29.59 -2.39
CA THR A 58 -2.89 -29.94 -0.97
C THR A 58 -3.57 -28.88 -0.09
N LYS A 59 -4.85 -28.61 -0.34
CA LYS A 59 -5.62 -27.57 0.39
C LYS A 59 -6.30 -28.08 1.68
N GLY A 60 -6.32 -29.40 1.93
CA GLY A 60 -7.13 -30.00 3.00
C GLY A 60 -6.47 -30.14 4.40
N SER A 61 -5.20 -30.57 4.48
CA SER A 61 -4.57 -30.89 5.78
C SER A 61 -3.99 -29.67 6.51
N LYS A 62 -3.34 -28.75 5.79
CA LYS A 62 -2.69 -27.55 6.36
C LYS A 62 -3.65 -26.69 7.19
N ASN A 63 -4.89 -26.57 6.74
CA ASN A 63 -5.88 -25.75 7.44
C ASN A 63 -6.31 -26.36 8.77
N LYS A 64 -6.32 -27.68 8.94
CA LYS A 64 -6.88 -28.29 10.16
C LYS A 64 -6.00 -28.03 11.39
N ASP A 65 -4.69 -28.23 11.28
CA ASP A 65 -3.78 -27.99 12.41
C ASP A 65 -3.64 -26.47 12.69
N TYR A 66 -3.60 -25.60 11.66
CA TYR A 66 -3.66 -24.14 11.88
C TYR A 66 -4.99 -23.68 12.52
N GLN A 67 -6.13 -24.28 12.15
CA GLN A 67 -7.42 -24.03 12.81
C GLN A 67 -7.39 -24.43 14.28
N LYS A 68 -6.67 -25.51 14.65
CA LYS A 68 -6.45 -25.87 16.05
C LYS A 68 -5.62 -24.81 16.77
N VAL A 69 -4.54 -24.31 16.16
CA VAL A 69 -3.75 -23.19 16.71
C VAL A 69 -4.62 -21.95 16.91
N VAL A 70 -5.42 -21.57 15.92
CA VAL A 70 -6.38 -20.45 15.99
C VAL A 70 -7.40 -20.65 17.12
N SER A 71 -7.97 -21.84 17.25
CA SER A 71 -8.93 -22.15 18.30
C SER A 71 -8.31 -22.00 19.70
N ILE A 72 -7.08 -22.49 19.90
CA ILE A 72 -6.38 -22.36 21.17
C ILE A 72 -5.99 -20.90 21.43
N LEU A 73 -5.55 -20.15 20.40
CA LEU A 73 -5.27 -18.72 20.53
C LEU A 73 -6.51 -17.92 20.93
N LYS A 74 -7.68 -18.24 20.39
CA LYS A 74 -8.95 -17.61 20.81
C LYS A 74 -9.26 -17.91 22.27
N LYS A 75 -9.09 -19.16 22.74
CA LYS A 75 -9.23 -19.51 24.16
C LYS A 75 -8.24 -18.73 25.03
N LEU A 76 -6.96 -18.69 24.64
CA LEU A 76 -5.92 -17.92 25.33
C LEU A 76 -6.29 -16.44 25.42
N ILE A 77 -6.77 -15.82 24.34
CA ILE A 77 -7.23 -14.42 24.33
C ILE A 77 -8.40 -14.20 25.30
N THR A 78 -9.35 -15.14 25.35
CA THR A 78 -10.54 -15.04 26.22
C THR A 78 -10.19 -15.12 27.70
N TYR A 79 -9.34 -16.08 28.08
CA TYR A 79 -9.08 -16.39 29.50
C TYR A 79 -7.77 -15.80 30.04
N TYR A 80 -6.81 -15.52 29.16
CA TYR A 80 -5.47 -15.01 29.48
C TYR A 80 -5.08 -13.91 28.48
N PRO A 81 -5.80 -12.77 28.45
CA PRO A 81 -5.65 -11.77 27.41
C PRO A 81 -4.22 -11.19 27.35
N SER A 82 -3.61 -11.25 26.17
CA SER A 82 -2.27 -10.70 25.90
C SER A 82 -2.15 -10.26 24.44
N HIS A 83 -1.48 -9.14 24.19
CA HIS A 83 -1.15 -8.67 22.84
C HIS A 83 -0.38 -9.72 22.01
N SER A 84 0.47 -10.51 22.68
CA SER A 84 1.23 -11.57 22.01
C SER A 84 0.32 -12.60 21.33
N TYR A 85 -0.83 -12.91 21.94
CA TYR A 85 -1.77 -13.87 21.36
C TYR A 85 -2.53 -13.31 20.17
N TRP A 86 -2.91 -12.02 20.21
CA TRP A 86 -3.48 -11.34 19.05
C TRP A 86 -2.49 -11.25 17.89
N HIS A 87 -1.21 -11.00 18.18
CA HIS A 87 -0.17 -10.93 17.15
C HIS A 87 0.03 -12.29 16.47
N GLN A 88 0.13 -13.35 17.28
CA GLN A 88 0.20 -14.71 16.78
C GLN A 88 -1.05 -15.12 16.00
N LEU A 89 -2.24 -14.69 16.43
CA LEU A 89 -3.50 -14.94 15.74
C LEU A 89 -3.50 -14.30 14.34
N GLY A 90 -3.09 -13.04 14.24
CA GLY A 90 -2.91 -12.38 12.93
C GLY A 90 -1.89 -13.12 12.05
N GLY A 91 -0.78 -13.59 12.64
CA GLY A 91 0.20 -14.42 11.95
C GLY A 91 -0.38 -15.72 11.40
N MET A 92 -1.24 -16.40 12.16
CA MET A 92 -1.90 -17.64 11.73
C MET A 92 -2.88 -17.39 10.60
N TYR A 93 -3.70 -16.33 10.69
CA TYR A 93 -4.59 -15.95 9.61
C TYR A 93 -3.84 -15.59 8.32
N GLY A 94 -2.66 -14.97 8.43
CA GLY A 94 -1.76 -14.78 7.28
C GLY A 94 -1.25 -16.08 6.65
N GLN A 95 -0.94 -17.11 7.46
CA GLN A 95 -0.55 -18.43 6.92
C GLN A 95 -1.71 -19.15 6.21
N MET A 96 -2.95 -18.83 6.59
CA MET A 96 -4.17 -19.39 6.02
C MET A 96 -4.73 -18.53 4.86
N GLU A 97 -4.07 -17.43 4.50
CA GLU A 97 -4.54 -16.45 3.48
C GLU A 97 -5.91 -15.83 3.84
N GLU A 98 -6.24 -15.78 5.13
CA GLU A 98 -7.47 -15.24 5.70
C GLU A 98 -7.29 -13.75 6.00
N GLU A 99 -7.11 -12.93 4.96
CA GLU A 99 -6.68 -11.53 5.10
C GLU A 99 -7.65 -10.66 5.92
N GLY A 100 -8.97 -10.90 5.85
CA GLY A 100 -9.94 -10.18 6.67
C GLY A 100 -9.78 -10.44 8.18
N HIS A 101 -9.56 -11.70 8.55
CA HIS A 101 -9.30 -12.08 9.94
C HIS A 101 -7.94 -11.59 10.44
N ARG A 102 -6.93 -11.62 9.56
CA ARG A 102 -5.61 -11.05 9.83
C ARG A 102 -5.70 -9.54 10.08
N LEU A 103 -6.41 -8.81 9.23
CA LEU A 103 -6.67 -7.38 9.38
C LEU A 103 -7.31 -7.10 10.74
N ALA A 104 -8.40 -7.79 11.09
CA ALA A 104 -9.07 -7.61 12.38
C ALA A 104 -8.12 -7.83 13.58
N SER A 105 -7.27 -8.85 13.51
CA SER A 105 -6.31 -9.15 14.59
C SER A 105 -5.26 -8.04 14.77
N LEU A 106 -4.74 -7.50 13.66
CA LEU A 106 -3.75 -6.42 13.70
C LEU A 106 -4.39 -5.06 14.03
N ASP A 107 -5.63 -4.82 13.61
CA ASP A 107 -6.37 -3.59 13.94
C ASP A 107 -6.62 -3.49 15.45
N ILE A 108 -7.00 -4.60 16.10
CA ILE A 108 -7.14 -4.65 17.57
C ILE A 108 -5.83 -4.25 18.26
N LEU A 109 -4.69 -4.79 17.79
CA LEU A 109 -3.38 -4.41 18.34
C LEU A 109 -3.03 -2.94 18.07
N TYR A 110 -3.46 -2.39 16.95
CA TYR A 110 -3.25 -0.98 16.64
C TYR A 110 -4.09 -0.06 17.54
N LEU A 111 -5.37 -0.38 17.72
CA LEU A 111 -6.28 0.35 18.61
C LEU A 111 -5.79 0.34 20.06
N ASP A 112 -5.19 -0.77 20.49
CA ASP A 112 -4.60 -0.90 21.83
C ASP A 112 -3.15 -0.39 21.92
N LYS A 113 -2.66 0.31 20.89
CA LYS A 113 -1.31 0.90 20.81
C LYS A 113 -0.17 -0.12 21.00
N ALA A 114 -0.44 -1.41 20.74
CA ALA A 114 0.49 -2.51 20.87
C ALA A 114 1.35 -2.75 19.61
N LEU A 115 0.99 -2.16 18.47
CA LEU A 115 1.82 -2.18 17.26
C LEU A 115 2.90 -1.10 17.29
N THR A 116 4.08 -1.45 17.79
CA THR A 116 5.19 -0.50 18.00
C THR A 116 6.31 -0.57 16.96
N LYS A 117 6.21 -1.47 15.97
CA LYS A 117 7.24 -1.64 14.94
C LYS A 117 6.75 -1.12 13.59
N SER A 118 7.61 -0.37 12.89
CA SER A 118 7.38 0.12 11.53
C SER A 118 6.82 -0.94 10.59
N GLN A 119 7.43 -2.13 10.57
CA GLN A 119 7.00 -3.23 9.70
C GLN A 119 5.56 -3.69 9.99
N HIS A 120 5.12 -3.68 11.24
CA HIS A 120 3.76 -4.08 11.60
C HIS A 120 2.73 -3.01 11.22
N LEU A 121 3.04 -1.74 11.45
CA LEU A 121 2.19 -0.63 11.03
C LEU A 121 2.06 -0.56 9.50
N MET A 122 3.17 -0.69 8.78
CA MET A 122 3.15 -0.74 7.32
C MET A 122 2.39 -1.98 6.81
N SER A 123 2.56 -3.14 7.46
CA SER A 123 1.77 -4.33 7.12
C SER A 123 0.28 -4.09 7.31
N LEU A 124 -0.14 -3.45 8.40
CA LEU A 124 -1.54 -3.10 8.65
C LEU A 124 -2.06 -2.12 7.60
N ALA A 125 -1.28 -1.10 7.25
CA ALA A 125 -1.65 -0.14 6.21
C ALA A 125 -1.86 -0.82 4.85
N TYR A 126 -1.01 -1.77 4.47
CA TYR A 126 -1.21 -2.55 3.23
C TYR A 126 -2.46 -3.45 3.29
N LEU A 127 -2.79 -4.03 4.45
CA LEU A 127 -4.04 -4.78 4.60
C LEU A 127 -5.27 -3.88 4.43
N TYR A 128 -5.26 -2.68 4.99
CA TYR A 128 -6.32 -1.70 4.77
C TYR A 128 -6.44 -1.30 3.30
N LEU A 129 -5.31 -1.06 2.60
CA LEU A 129 -5.33 -0.78 1.16
C LEU A 129 -5.91 -1.94 0.35
N GLY A 130 -5.50 -3.19 0.67
CA GLY A 130 -6.04 -4.38 0.03
C GLY A 130 -7.53 -4.60 0.29
N ALA A 131 -8.02 -4.19 1.46
CA ALA A 131 -9.43 -4.22 1.84
C ALA A 131 -10.24 -3.01 1.31
N GLY A 132 -9.64 -2.11 0.54
CA GLY A 132 -10.33 -0.93 0.01
C GLY A 132 -10.67 0.13 1.06
N VAL A 133 -9.90 0.20 2.16
CA VAL A 133 -10.06 1.18 3.25
C VAL A 133 -8.85 2.14 3.29
N PRO A 134 -8.62 2.93 2.22
CA PRO A 134 -7.39 3.71 2.07
C PRO A 134 -7.23 4.83 3.10
N TYR A 135 -8.33 5.38 3.61
CA TYR A 135 -8.30 6.42 4.64
C TYR A 135 -7.64 5.90 5.93
N ARG A 136 -8.03 4.69 6.40
CA ARG A 136 -7.45 4.07 7.59
C ARG A 136 -5.98 3.70 7.37
N ALA A 137 -5.64 3.21 6.17
CA ALA A 137 -4.24 2.96 5.80
C ALA A 137 -3.38 4.22 5.93
N ALA A 138 -3.87 5.34 5.40
CA ALA A 138 -3.15 6.60 5.44
C ALA A 138 -2.99 7.13 6.88
N GLN A 139 -4.03 7.02 7.72
CA GLN A 139 -3.95 7.39 9.14
C GLN A 139 -2.88 6.58 9.89
N VAL A 140 -2.82 5.26 9.69
CA VAL A 140 -1.80 4.40 10.32
C VAL A 140 -0.39 4.85 9.92
N ILE A 141 -0.16 5.15 8.65
CA ILE A 141 1.15 5.59 8.16
C ILE A 141 1.48 6.99 8.69
N GLU A 142 0.55 7.94 8.60
CA GLU A 142 0.72 9.33 9.04
C GLU A 142 1.04 9.40 10.54
N GLU A 143 0.30 8.68 11.37
CA GLU A 143 0.52 8.66 12.81
C GLU A 143 1.83 7.93 13.15
N GLY A 144 2.12 6.80 12.51
CA GLY A 144 3.40 6.11 12.71
C GLY A 144 4.61 6.96 12.30
N VAL A 145 4.48 7.77 11.26
CA VAL A 145 5.49 8.77 10.85
C VAL A 145 5.62 9.88 11.88
N LYS A 146 4.50 10.41 12.37
CA LYS A 146 4.47 11.48 13.38
C LYS A 146 5.13 11.05 14.69
N GLN A 147 4.94 9.79 15.08
CA GLN A 147 5.55 9.18 16.26
C GLN A 147 7.02 8.77 16.05
N GLY A 148 7.55 8.90 14.84
CA GLY A 148 8.91 8.48 14.50
C GLY A 148 9.11 6.96 14.42
N VAL A 149 8.03 6.17 14.53
CA VAL A 149 8.07 4.70 14.40
C VAL A 149 8.26 4.29 12.94
N ILE A 150 7.56 4.96 12.03
CA ILE A 150 7.74 4.80 10.58
C ILE A 150 8.71 5.88 10.11
N GLU A 151 9.81 5.45 9.49
CA GLU A 151 10.79 6.36 8.91
C GLU A 151 10.16 7.22 7.80
N ARG A 152 10.50 8.51 7.79
CA ARG A 152 10.18 9.46 6.71
C ARG A 152 11.05 9.21 5.47
N SER A 153 10.91 8.04 4.85
CA SER A 153 11.59 7.69 3.61
C SER A 153 10.71 8.02 2.39
N GLY A 154 11.33 8.24 1.23
CA GLY A 154 10.61 8.47 -0.02
C GLY A 154 9.58 7.37 -0.34
N LYS A 155 9.88 6.10 -0.02
CA LYS A 155 8.97 4.97 -0.21
C LYS A 155 7.75 5.01 0.72
N ASN A 156 7.94 5.35 1.99
CA ASN A 156 6.85 5.41 2.96
C ASN A 156 5.93 6.60 2.67
N MET A 157 6.52 7.75 2.32
CA MET A 157 5.77 8.94 1.90
C MET A 157 5.03 8.74 0.59
N GLU A 158 5.62 8.02 -0.37
CA GLU A 158 4.91 7.61 -1.61
C GLU A 158 3.70 6.73 -1.29
N THR A 159 3.83 5.82 -0.33
CA THR A 159 2.72 4.97 0.12
C THR A 159 1.64 5.79 0.84
N LEU A 160 2.02 6.72 1.72
CA LEU A 160 1.10 7.63 2.41
C LEU A 160 0.33 8.50 1.42
N GLY A 161 1.04 9.18 0.53
CA GLY A 161 0.42 10.01 -0.50
C GLY A 161 -0.49 9.20 -1.42
N GLY A 162 -0.10 7.96 -1.71
CA GLY A 162 -0.93 7.06 -2.49
C GLY A 162 -2.19 6.56 -1.79
N ALA A 163 -2.13 6.36 -0.47
CA ALA A 163 -3.29 6.04 0.34
C ALA A 163 -4.25 7.24 0.43
N TRP A 164 -3.74 8.45 0.66
CA TRP A 164 -4.56 9.66 0.65
C TRP A 164 -5.23 9.93 -0.70
N GLN A 165 -4.51 9.71 -1.82
CA GLN A 165 -5.11 9.88 -3.15
C GLN A 165 -6.25 8.87 -3.39
N GLN A 166 -6.08 7.60 -2.99
CA GLN A 166 -7.16 6.61 -3.08
C GLN A 166 -8.35 6.97 -2.20
N ALA A 167 -8.11 7.59 -1.04
CA ALA A 167 -9.12 8.12 -0.15
C ALA A 167 -9.78 9.43 -0.61
N ARG A 168 -9.42 9.96 -1.80
CA ARG A 168 -9.89 11.28 -2.31
C ARG A 168 -9.47 12.47 -1.45
N GLU A 169 -8.43 12.32 -0.65
CA GLU A 169 -7.86 13.37 0.20
C GLU A 169 -6.73 14.10 -0.55
N THR A 170 -7.06 14.80 -1.63
CA THR A 170 -6.07 15.34 -2.59
C THR A 170 -5.04 16.27 -1.94
N LYS A 171 -5.45 17.13 -0.99
CA LYS A 171 -4.53 18.04 -0.29
C LYS A 171 -3.53 17.27 0.60
N LYS A 172 -3.97 16.25 1.31
CA LYS A 172 -3.08 15.40 2.14
C LYS A 172 -2.16 14.56 1.27
N ALA A 173 -2.69 14.04 0.16
CA ALA A 173 -1.91 13.32 -0.83
C ALA A 173 -0.78 14.19 -1.38
N LEU A 174 -1.07 15.45 -1.69
CA LEU A 174 -0.08 16.40 -2.18
C LEU A 174 1.08 16.57 -1.20
N VAL A 175 0.81 16.85 0.07
CA VAL A 175 1.85 17.02 1.11
C VAL A 175 2.79 15.82 1.18
N ALA A 176 2.22 14.60 1.25
CA ALA A 176 3.03 13.39 1.32
C ALA A 176 3.79 13.10 0.01
N LEU A 177 3.20 13.37 -1.15
CA LEU A 177 3.86 13.17 -2.45
C LEU A 177 4.99 14.18 -2.70
N GLU A 178 4.85 15.43 -2.24
CA GLU A 178 5.94 16.41 -2.28
C GLU A 178 7.13 15.95 -1.43
N GLU A 179 6.87 15.47 -0.21
CA GLU A 179 7.92 14.91 0.66
C GLU A 179 8.55 13.68 0.01
N ALA A 180 7.74 12.78 -0.55
CA ALA A 180 8.23 11.61 -1.29
C ALA A 180 9.12 11.98 -2.48
N ALA A 181 8.74 13.02 -3.23
CA ALA A 181 9.47 13.47 -4.41
C ALA A 181 10.82 14.12 -4.05
N LYS A 182 10.87 14.89 -2.96
CA LYS A 182 12.11 15.48 -2.41
C LYS A 182 13.10 14.41 -1.96
N LEU A 183 12.60 13.30 -1.41
CA LEU A 183 13.39 12.21 -0.87
C LEU A 183 13.72 11.09 -1.89
N SER A 184 13.37 11.27 -3.16
CA SER A 184 13.46 10.20 -4.17
C SER A 184 14.07 10.68 -5.48
N ASP A 185 14.89 9.82 -6.07
CA ASP A 185 15.46 10.03 -7.40
C ASP A 185 14.60 9.48 -8.53
N LYS A 186 13.43 8.93 -8.21
CA LYS A 186 12.54 8.32 -9.21
C LYS A 186 11.67 9.36 -9.91
N GLY A 187 11.78 9.45 -11.22
CA GLY A 187 10.86 10.28 -12.04
C GLY A 187 9.38 9.90 -11.86
N ALA A 188 9.08 8.65 -11.51
CA ALA A 188 7.69 8.18 -11.34
C ALA A 188 6.92 8.95 -10.25
N ILE A 189 7.58 9.31 -9.14
CA ILE A 189 6.95 10.07 -8.05
C ILE A 189 6.66 11.50 -8.52
N TRP A 190 7.61 12.12 -9.21
CA TRP A 190 7.44 13.44 -9.82
C TRP A 190 6.31 13.45 -10.87
N SER A 191 6.17 12.39 -11.66
CA SER A 191 5.07 12.27 -12.62
C SER A 191 3.71 12.20 -11.92
N ARG A 192 3.64 11.51 -10.78
CA ARG A 192 2.42 11.43 -9.98
C ARG A 192 2.11 12.78 -9.33
N LEU A 193 3.13 13.46 -8.81
CA LEU A 193 3.00 14.79 -8.24
C LEU A 193 2.48 15.80 -9.27
N ALA A 194 2.98 15.74 -10.52
CA ALA A 194 2.48 16.57 -11.61
C ALA A 194 1.00 16.38 -11.90
N MET A 195 0.52 15.12 -11.88
CA MET A 195 -0.90 14.81 -12.05
C MET A 195 -1.73 15.42 -10.91
N VAL A 196 -1.29 15.27 -9.66
CA VAL A 196 -2.02 15.82 -8.50
C VAL A 196 -2.05 17.35 -8.53
N TYR A 197 -0.97 18.02 -8.93
CA TYR A 197 -0.99 19.46 -9.14
C TYR A 197 -1.94 19.88 -10.26
N LEU A 198 -1.98 19.13 -11.38
CA LEU A 198 -2.91 19.40 -12.47
C LEU A 198 -4.36 19.29 -12.00
N ASP A 199 -4.70 18.23 -11.24
CA ASP A 199 -6.04 18.02 -10.67
C ASP A 199 -6.46 19.13 -9.69
N LEU A 200 -5.49 19.80 -9.06
CA LEU A 200 -5.70 20.93 -8.14
C LEU A 200 -5.68 22.30 -8.83
N ASN A 201 -5.57 22.35 -10.16
CA ASN A 201 -5.38 23.56 -10.95
C ASN A 201 -4.10 24.36 -10.61
N GLU A 202 -3.11 23.71 -9.99
CA GLU A 202 -1.80 24.27 -9.68
C GLU A 202 -0.88 24.11 -10.90
N HIS A 203 -1.29 24.65 -12.06
CA HIS A 203 -0.72 24.32 -13.36
C HIS A 203 0.78 24.61 -13.47
N ALA A 204 1.27 25.73 -12.91
CA ALA A 204 2.69 26.07 -12.92
C ALA A 204 3.54 25.01 -12.16
N LYS A 205 3.05 24.55 -11.01
CA LYS A 205 3.68 23.48 -10.24
C LYS A 205 3.60 22.13 -10.96
N ALA A 206 2.49 21.87 -11.66
CA ALA A 206 2.34 20.69 -12.51
C ALA A 206 3.39 20.65 -13.63
N VAL A 207 3.62 21.78 -14.31
CA VAL A 207 4.68 21.92 -15.32
C VAL A 207 6.05 21.62 -14.71
N HIS A 208 6.38 22.24 -13.58
CA HIS A 208 7.66 22.01 -12.90
C HIS A 208 7.86 20.53 -12.53
N ALA A 209 6.86 19.91 -11.91
CA ALA A 209 6.92 18.51 -11.50
C ALA A 209 7.02 17.56 -12.70
N ALA A 210 6.29 17.81 -13.80
CA ALA A 210 6.34 16.97 -14.99
C ALA A 210 7.68 17.08 -15.72
N ARG A 211 8.26 18.29 -15.82
CA ARG A 211 9.62 18.49 -16.36
C ARG A 211 10.66 17.75 -15.52
N ASN A 212 10.58 17.82 -14.18
CA ASN A 212 11.45 17.05 -13.29
C ASN A 212 11.31 15.54 -13.47
N ALA A 213 10.06 15.05 -13.64
CA ALA A 213 9.79 13.64 -13.88
C ALA A 213 10.45 13.13 -15.16
N LEU A 214 10.31 13.88 -16.26
CA LEU A 214 10.92 13.55 -17.55
C LEU A 214 12.44 13.62 -17.49
N LYS A 215 13.00 14.63 -16.81
CA LYS A 215 14.46 14.78 -16.61
C LYS A 215 15.05 13.64 -15.78
N LYS A 216 14.39 13.22 -14.69
CA LYS A 216 14.83 12.09 -13.85
C LYS A 216 14.65 10.73 -14.54
N GLY A 217 13.78 10.64 -15.55
CA GLY A 217 13.62 9.45 -16.38
C GLY A 217 13.11 8.22 -15.61
N ASN A 218 13.48 7.03 -16.10
CA ASN A 218 13.03 5.72 -15.59
C ASN A 218 11.50 5.59 -15.51
N LEU A 219 10.79 6.29 -16.40
CA LEU A 219 9.35 6.26 -16.50
C LEU A 219 8.93 5.07 -17.37
N LYS A 220 8.08 4.19 -16.82
CA LYS A 220 7.46 3.12 -17.61
C LYS A 220 6.60 3.66 -18.77
N LYS A 221 6.04 4.85 -18.60
CA LYS A 221 5.14 5.52 -19.56
C LYS A 221 5.45 7.02 -19.66
N PRO A 222 6.57 7.42 -20.29
CA PRO A 222 6.94 8.85 -20.42
C PRO A 222 5.85 9.68 -21.11
N ALA A 223 5.18 9.10 -22.12
CA ALA A 223 4.06 9.72 -22.83
C ALA A 223 2.93 10.19 -21.89
N TYR A 224 2.64 9.46 -20.82
CA TYR A 224 1.63 9.88 -19.85
C TYR A 224 2.01 11.18 -19.12
N THR A 225 3.28 11.27 -18.71
CA THR A 225 3.84 12.48 -18.10
C THR A 225 3.89 13.64 -19.08
N GLN A 226 4.22 13.38 -20.36
CA GLN A 226 4.19 14.38 -21.43
C GLN A 226 2.76 14.88 -21.67
N MET A 227 1.75 14.01 -21.69
CA MET A 227 0.36 14.45 -21.76
C MET A 227 0.00 15.35 -20.57
N THR A 228 0.42 15.00 -19.35
CA THR A 228 0.18 15.82 -18.15
C THR A 228 0.85 17.20 -18.28
N LEU A 229 2.10 17.24 -18.74
CA LEU A 229 2.84 18.47 -19.00
C LEU A 229 2.15 19.34 -20.06
N GLY A 230 1.75 18.76 -21.19
CA GLY A 230 1.06 19.45 -22.27
C GLY A 230 -0.26 20.07 -21.80
N ASN A 231 -1.08 19.31 -21.06
CA ASN A 231 -2.34 19.85 -20.49
C ASN A 231 -2.08 21.00 -19.51
N ALA A 232 -1.07 20.89 -18.65
CA ALA A 232 -0.71 21.98 -17.74
C ALA A 232 -0.26 23.24 -18.50
N LEU A 233 0.50 23.08 -19.59
CA LEU A 233 0.93 24.19 -20.45
C LEU A 233 -0.25 24.83 -21.19
N VAL A 234 -1.22 24.04 -21.67
CA VAL A 234 -2.46 24.54 -22.28
C VAL A 234 -3.23 25.43 -21.30
N ASN A 235 -3.38 24.99 -20.04
CA ASN A 235 -4.09 25.76 -19.02
C ASN A 235 -3.36 27.07 -18.62
N LEU A 236 -2.07 27.19 -18.94
CA LEU A 236 -1.26 28.39 -18.75
C LEU A 236 -1.12 29.22 -20.04
N HIS A 237 -1.89 28.90 -21.08
CA HIS A 237 -1.83 29.51 -22.41
C HIS A 237 -0.44 29.39 -23.09
N CYS A 238 0.38 28.42 -22.70
CA CYS A 238 1.69 28.17 -23.30
C CYS A 238 1.54 27.18 -24.47
N TYR A 239 0.79 27.58 -25.50
CA TYR A 239 0.34 26.71 -26.58
C TYR A 239 1.47 26.17 -27.47
N GLU A 240 2.49 26.98 -27.77
CA GLU A 240 3.65 26.55 -28.55
C GLU A 240 4.45 25.48 -27.82
N ASP A 241 4.83 25.74 -26.57
CA ASP A 241 5.48 24.78 -25.68
C ASP A 241 4.64 23.48 -25.54
N ALA A 242 3.31 23.61 -25.43
CA ALA A 242 2.42 22.46 -25.36
C ALA A 242 2.46 21.62 -26.65
N ALA A 243 2.52 22.27 -27.82
CA ALA A 243 2.60 21.60 -29.12
C ALA A 243 3.85 20.72 -29.22
N GLU A 244 5.00 21.22 -28.79
CA GLU A 244 6.25 20.46 -28.76
C GLU A 244 6.13 19.22 -27.87
N VAL A 245 5.61 19.38 -26.66
CA VAL A 245 5.43 18.28 -25.70
C VAL A 245 4.45 17.24 -26.23
N PHE A 246 3.36 17.64 -26.88
CA PHE A 246 2.40 16.71 -27.48
C PHE A 246 2.99 15.98 -28.70
N ARG A 247 3.84 16.63 -29.51
CA ARG A 247 4.58 15.94 -30.59
C ARG A 247 5.49 14.86 -30.03
N ASP A 248 6.15 15.13 -28.90
CA ASP A 248 6.94 14.11 -28.22
C ASP A 248 6.07 12.96 -27.68
N ALA A 249 4.91 13.26 -27.08
CA ALA A 249 3.95 12.24 -26.64
C ALA A 249 3.44 11.37 -27.81
N ALA A 250 3.26 11.97 -28.99
CA ALA A 250 2.79 11.29 -30.21
C ALA A 250 3.75 10.23 -30.75
N LYS A 251 5.03 10.25 -30.34
CA LYS A 251 5.99 9.17 -30.65
C LYS A 251 5.58 7.82 -30.04
N ASN A 252 4.70 7.81 -29.04
CA ASN A 252 4.14 6.59 -28.47
C ASN A 252 2.92 6.07 -29.25
N GLN A 253 3.03 4.87 -29.83
CA GLN A 253 1.98 4.28 -30.67
C GLN A 253 0.60 4.17 -30.00
N LYS A 254 0.52 3.86 -28.70
CA LYS A 254 -0.75 3.64 -28.00
C LYS A 254 -1.53 4.92 -27.71
N GLY A 255 -0.88 6.09 -27.77
CA GLY A 255 -1.49 7.40 -27.50
C GLY A 255 -1.36 8.40 -28.66
N ARG A 256 -0.78 7.96 -29.79
CA ARG A 256 -0.39 8.82 -30.91
C ARG A 256 -1.53 9.69 -31.43
N VAL A 257 -2.66 9.07 -31.77
CA VAL A 257 -3.82 9.78 -32.34
C VAL A 257 -4.34 10.87 -31.39
N THR A 258 -4.41 10.57 -30.09
CA THR A 258 -4.84 11.55 -29.09
C THR A 258 -3.86 12.71 -29.00
N ALA A 259 -2.56 12.43 -28.95
CA ALA A 259 -1.53 13.45 -28.89
C ALA A 259 -1.49 14.31 -30.17
N GLU A 260 -1.66 13.73 -31.35
CA GLU A 260 -1.73 14.46 -32.63
C GLU A 260 -2.93 15.41 -32.68
N LYS A 261 -4.11 15.00 -32.18
CA LYS A 261 -5.27 15.90 -32.05
C LYS A 261 -4.98 17.08 -31.11
N TRP A 262 -4.25 16.83 -30.02
CA TRP A 262 -3.82 17.90 -29.13
C TRP A 262 -2.84 18.85 -29.81
N VAL A 263 -1.89 18.36 -30.62
CA VAL A 263 -0.98 19.21 -31.42
C VAL A 263 -1.77 20.12 -32.35
N GLU A 264 -2.76 19.58 -33.07
CA GLU A 264 -3.62 20.36 -33.97
C GLU A 264 -4.37 21.46 -33.21
N TYR A 265 -5.04 21.09 -32.12
CA TYR A 265 -5.79 22.03 -31.28
C TYR A 265 -4.91 23.18 -30.77
N VAL A 266 -3.78 22.88 -30.14
CA VAL A 266 -2.94 23.92 -29.53
C VAL A 266 -2.22 24.78 -30.57
N SER A 267 -1.89 24.23 -31.74
CA SER A 267 -1.28 25.02 -32.83
C SER A 267 -2.30 26.01 -33.43
N GLY A 268 -3.55 25.59 -33.58
CA GLY A 268 -4.65 26.47 -33.97
C GLY A 268 -4.91 27.56 -32.94
N GLU A 269 -4.88 27.20 -31.65
CA GLU A 269 -5.10 28.15 -30.56
C GLU A 269 -3.98 29.18 -30.41
N ALA A 270 -2.71 28.78 -30.63
CA ALA A 270 -1.58 29.69 -30.74
C ALA A 270 -1.82 30.72 -31.87
N THR A 271 -2.10 30.23 -33.08
CA THR A 271 -2.35 31.09 -34.26
C THR A 271 -3.52 32.04 -34.02
N ARG A 272 -4.61 31.55 -33.41
CA ARG A 272 -5.80 32.35 -33.10
C ARG A 272 -5.47 33.46 -32.12
N ARG A 273 -4.73 33.15 -31.05
CA ARG A 273 -4.32 34.13 -30.05
C ARG A 273 -3.42 35.20 -30.66
N ASP A 274 -2.42 34.80 -31.44
CA ASP A 274 -1.45 35.73 -32.01
C ASP A 274 -2.16 36.73 -32.95
N ARG A 275 -3.09 36.26 -33.79
CA ARG A 275 -3.94 37.14 -34.62
C ARG A 275 -4.78 38.13 -33.80
N LEU A 276 -5.33 37.68 -32.66
CA LEU A 276 -6.12 38.56 -31.79
C LEU A 276 -5.25 39.65 -31.15
N ILE A 277 -4.04 39.29 -30.72
CA ILE A 277 -3.06 40.24 -30.18
C ILE A 277 -2.66 41.24 -31.27
N GLU A 278 -2.36 40.77 -32.48
CA GLU A 278 -2.07 41.63 -33.64
C GLU A 278 -3.23 42.57 -33.98
N SER A 279 -4.49 42.14 -33.79
CA SER A 279 -5.68 42.97 -33.97
C SER A 279 -5.99 43.90 -32.77
N GLY A 280 -5.10 43.98 -31.79
CA GLY A 280 -5.21 44.90 -30.65
C GLY A 280 -5.97 44.35 -29.44
N ALA A 281 -6.28 43.05 -29.38
CA ALA A 281 -6.93 42.46 -28.22
C ALA A 281 -5.96 42.33 -27.03
N ASN A 282 -6.40 42.73 -25.84
CA ASN A 282 -5.63 42.55 -24.60
C ASN A 282 -5.86 41.15 -24.02
N ILE A 283 -5.13 40.16 -24.52
CA ILE A 283 -5.20 38.76 -24.10
C ILE A 283 -3.86 38.36 -23.50
N SER A 284 -3.88 37.59 -22.40
CA SER A 284 -2.67 37.10 -21.77
C SER A 284 -1.91 36.11 -22.66
N GLY A 285 -0.58 36.27 -22.71
CA GLY A 285 0.33 35.31 -23.30
C GLY A 285 0.57 34.10 -22.40
N CYS A 286 1.61 33.33 -22.71
CA CYS A 286 2.04 32.23 -21.85
C CYS A 286 2.37 32.74 -20.44
N GLN A 287 1.72 32.17 -19.42
CA GLN A 287 1.82 32.62 -18.02
C GLN A 287 3.10 32.15 -17.29
N LEU A 288 4.04 31.54 -18.02
CA LEU A 288 5.34 31.11 -17.50
C LEU A 288 6.51 32.00 -17.98
N ARG A 289 6.23 33.03 -18.76
CA ARG A 289 7.21 34.00 -19.28
C ARG A 289 7.10 35.33 -18.56
#